data_AF-A0A959Y799-F1
#
_entry.id   AF-A0A959Y799-F1
#
_cell.length_a   1.000
_cell.length_b   1.000
_cell.length_c   1.000
_cell.angle_alpha   90.00
_cell.angle_beta   90.00
_cell.angle_gamma   90.00
#
_symmetry.space_group_name_H-M   'P 1'
#
loop_
_entity.id
_entity.type
_entity.pdbx_description
1 polymer ?
#
loop_
_entity_poly.entity_id
_entity_poly.type
_entity_poly.pdbx_seq_one_letter_code
_entity_poly.pdbx_strand_id
1 'polypeptide(L)'
;MATLLRDAGARPLFADSTGADNVAVDLERLLVEGRDADAWGMVVEVHGQPGPTPSDLALHDTRLLALPVFTKGVLFAANSATSDLFGRALLEPDVQLQDLVCLFHPERCG
;
A
#
# COMPACT_ATOMS: atom_id res chain seq x y z
N MET A 1 -8.36 5.46 4.09
CA MET A 1 -6.98 5.01 3.80
C MET A 1 -6.07 6.13 3.32
N ALA A 2 -6.41 6.90 2.27
CA ALA A 2 -5.54 7.97 1.75
C ALA A 2 -5.14 9.04 2.79
N THR A 3 -6.04 9.41 3.71
CA THR A 3 -5.74 10.31 4.82
C THR A 3 -4.74 9.69 5.80
N LEU A 4 -4.93 8.44 6.23
CA LEU A 4 -3.99 7.73 7.11
C LEU A 4 -2.58 7.62 6.50
N LEU A 5 -2.49 7.36 5.20
CA LEU A 5 -1.20 7.35 4.50
C LEU A 5 -0.50 8.72 4.56
N ARG A 6 -1.26 9.81 4.36
CA ARG A 6 -0.72 11.18 4.48
C ARG A 6 -0.31 11.51 5.92
N ASP A 7 -1.11 11.13 6.90
CA ASP A 7 -0.82 11.35 8.32
C ASP A 7 0.42 10.55 8.76
N ALA A 8 0.67 9.39 8.14
CA ALA A 8 1.88 8.60 8.32
C ALA A 8 3.12 9.20 7.62
N GLY A 9 2.97 10.31 6.91
CA GLY A 9 4.05 10.99 6.18
C GLY A 9 4.23 10.53 4.73
N ALA A 10 3.39 9.63 4.22
CA ALA A 10 3.45 9.20 2.84
C ALA A 10 2.75 10.18 1.90
N ARG A 11 3.22 10.25 0.65
CA ARG A 11 2.56 10.99 -0.43
C ARG A 11 2.01 10.00 -1.45
N PRO A 12 0.68 9.74 -1.48
CA PRO A 12 0.10 8.84 -2.48
C PRO A 12 0.38 9.35 -3.89
N LEU A 13 0.80 8.47 -4.80
CA LEU A 13 1.14 8.82 -6.19
C LEU A 13 -0.01 9.52 -6.92
N PHE A 14 -1.24 9.06 -6.69
CA PHE A 14 -2.45 9.58 -7.33
C PHE A 14 -3.28 10.50 -6.41
N ALA A 15 -2.64 11.24 -5.51
CA ALA A 15 -3.37 12.11 -4.58
C ALA A 15 -4.20 13.22 -5.26
N ASP A 16 -3.85 13.59 -6.50
CA ASP A 16 -4.47 14.69 -7.26
C ASP A 16 -5.64 14.24 -8.15
N SER A 17 -5.93 12.94 -8.26
CA SER A 17 -7.14 12.50 -8.97
C SER A 17 -8.37 12.79 -8.13
N THR A 18 -9.31 13.52 -8.72
CA THR A 18 -10.46 14.18 -8.07
C THR A 18 -11.58 13.23 -7.63
N GLY A 19 -11.26 12.15 -6.91
CA GLY A 19 -12.23 11.21 -6.35
C GLY A 19 -11.88 10.80 -4.92
N ALA A 20 -12.88 10.73 -4.04
CA ALA A 20 -12.75 10.13 -2.71
C ALA A 20 -12.67 8.58 -2.76
N ASP A 21 -12.80 8.01 -3.97
CA ASP A 21 -12.89 6.60 -4.28
C ASP A 21 -11.69 6.11 -5.11
N ASN A 22 -11.65 4.80 -5.34
CA ASN A 22 -10.64 4.14 -6.17
C ASN A 22 -10.47 4.85 -7.52
N VAL A 23 -9.21 5.09 -7.87
CA VAL A 23 -8.82 5.79 -9.09
C VAL A 23 -8.50 4.72 -10.13
N ALA A 24 -9.22 4.73 -11.25
CA ALA A 24 -8.83 3.93 -12.39
C ALA A 24 -7.57 4.54 -13.03
N VAL A 25 -6.46 3.81 -13.00
CA VAL A 25 -5.19 4.20 -13.60
C VAL A 25 -4.82 3.16 -14.65
N ASP A 26 -4.44 3.62 -15.83
CA ASP A 26 -3.91 2.72 -16.85
C ASP A 26 -2.51 2.20 -16.46
N LEU A 27 -2.15 1.03 -16.99
CA LEU A 27 -0.89 0.39 -16.62
C LEU A 27 0.34 1.21 -17.04
N GLU A 28 0.27 1.95 -18.15
CA GLU A 28 1.38 2.74 -18.66
C GLU A 28 1.73 3.87 -17.70
N ARG A 29 0.72 4.59 -17.23
CA ARG A 29 0.83 5.63 -16.21
C ARG A 29 1.31 5.06 -14.89
N LEU A 30 0.79 3.90 -14.48
CA LEU A 30 1.25 3.22 -13.27
C LEU A 30 2.74 2.83 -13.35
N LEU A 31 3.21 2.36 -14.51
CA LEU A 31 4.62 2.04 -14.75
C LEU A 31 5.52 3.28 -14.76
N VAL A 32 5.02 4.42 -15.23
CA VAL A 32 5.77 5.68 -15.25
C VAL A 32 5.86 6.27 -13.85
N GLU A 33 4.73 6.48 -13.19
CA GLU A 33 4.67 7.12 -11.87
C GLU A 33 5.21 6.19 -10.76
N GLY A 34 5.01 4.87 -10.90
CA GLY A 34 5.51 3.88 -9.94
C GLY A 34 7.03 3.74 -9.89
N ARG A 35 7.78 4.36 -10.81
CA ARG A 35 9.26 4.39 -10.76
C ARG A 35 9.81 5.18 -9.59
N ASP A 36 9.09 6.21 -9.19
CA ASP A 36 9.47 7.12 -8.11
C ASP A 36 8.84 6.70 -6.77
N ALA A 37 8.23 5.51 -6.70
CA ALA A 37 7.60 5.01 -5.50
C ALA A 37 8.64 4.42 -4.52
N ASP A 38 8.63 4.92 -3.28
CA ASP A 38 9.44 4.36 -2.19
C ASP A 38 8.75 3.17 -1.49
N ALA A 39 7.41 3.15 -1.54
CA ALA A 39 6.59 2.11 -0.95
C ALA A 39 5.46 1.69 -1.89
N TRP A 40 5.12 0.40 -1.86
CA TRP A 40 4.06 -0.19 -2.66
C TRP A 40 3.20 -1.11 -1.78
N GLY A 41 1.89 -0.93 -1.83
CA GLY A 41 1.02 -1.81 -1.08
C GLY A 41 -0.37 -1.94 -1.64
N MET A 42 -1.02 -3.01 -1.22
CA MET A 42 -2.33 -3.42 -1.70
C MET A 42 -3.20 -3.85 -0.53
N VAL A 43 -4.48 -3.51 -0.59
CA VAL A 43 -5.50 -4.13 0.26
C VAL A 43 -5.97 -5.38 -0.47
N VAL A 44 -5.80 -6.55 0.16
CA VAL A 44 -6.16 -7.86 -0.43
C VAL A 44 -7.11 -8.59 0.49
N GLU A 45 -7.91 -9.49 -0.04
CA GLU A 45 -8.75 -10.41 0.74
C GLU A 45 -8.34 -11.84 0.41
N VAL A 46 -7.41 -12.41 1.18
CA VAL A 46 -6.85 -13.73 0.92
C VAL A 46 -7.10 -14.64 2.12
N HIS A 47 -7.87 -15.72 1.91
CA HIS A 47 -8.14 -16.73 2.92
C HIS A 47 -7.15 -17.91 2.81
N GLY A 48 -6.65 -18.39 3.95
CA GLY A 48 -6.01 -19.71 4.05
C GLY A 48 -4.65 -19.90 3.37
N GLN A 49 -3.86 -18.85 3.17
CA GLN A 49 -2.53 -18.87 2.53
C GLN A 49 -1.53 -18.01 3.33
N PRO A 50 -0.20 -18.14 3.12
CA PRO A 50 0.71 -17.05 3.47
C PRO A 50 0.27 -15.76 2.76
N GLY A 51 0.57 -14.59 3.35
CA GLY A 51 0.23 -13.28 2.78
C GLY A 51 0.71 -13.10 1.32
N PRO A 52 0.21 -12.07 0.62
CA PRO A 52 0.48 -11.89 -0.81
C PRO A 52 1.98 -11.81 -1.11
N THR A 53 2.38 -12.47 -2.19
CA THR A 53 3.74 -12.44 -2.72
C THR A 53 4.01 -11.14 -3.48
N PRO A 54 5.28 -10.80 -3.75
CA PRO A 54 5.61 -9.69 -4.63
C PRO A 54 4.95 -9.80 -6.02
N SER A 55 4.77 -11.02 -6.54
CA SER A 55 4.06 -11.23 -7.80
C SER A 55 2.58 -10.87 -7.70
N ASP A 56 1.94 -11.14 -6.56
CA ASP A 56 0.53 -10.78 -6.35
C ASP A 56 0.39 -9.25 -6.25
N LEU A 57 1.31 -8.60 -5.53
CA LEU A 57 1.38 -7.14 -5.42
C LEU A 57 1.65 -6.44 -6.77
N ALA A 58 2.33 -7.14 -7.69
CA ALA A 58 2.57 -6.70 -9.05
C ALA A 58 1.49 -7.15 -10.05
N LEU A 59 0.34 -7.65 -9.57
CA LEU A 59 -0.77 -8.12 -10.41
C LEU A 59 -0.34 -9.16 -11.46
N HIS A 60 0.69 -9.96 -11.12
CA HIS A 60 1.37 -10.90 -12.02
C HIS A 60 1.95 -10.28 -13.32
N ASP A 61 2.12 -8.95 -13.37
CA ASP A 61 2.76 -8.26 -14.49
C ASP A 61 4.25 -8.07 -14.21
N THR A 62 5.08 -8.72 -15.03
CA THR A 62 6.54 -8.66 -14.93
C THR A 62 7.11 -7.25 -15.10
N ARG A 63 6.41 -6.34 -15.78
CA ARG A 63 6.83 -4.95 -15.93
C ARG A 63 6.73 -4.19 -14.62
N LEU A 64 5.72 -4.50 -13.79
CA LEU A 64 5.57 -3.92 -12.46
C LEU A 64 6.64 -4.47 -11.50
N LEU A 65 6.97 -5.76 -11.60
CA LEU A 65 8.07 -6.37 -10.84
C LEU A 65 9.43 -5.73 -11.14
N ALA A 66 9.59 -5.12 -12.31
CA ALA A 66 10.81 -4.42 -12.69
C ALA A 66 10.94 -3.01 -12.07
N LEU A 67 9.91 -2.52 -11.36
CA LEU A 67 9.97 -1.23 -10.70
C LEU A 67 10.95 -1.25 -9.51
N PRO A 68 11.65 -0.13 -9.23
CA PRO A 68 12.64 -0.08 -8.15
C PRO A 68 12.08 -0.50 -6.78
N VAL A 69 10.82 -0.15 -6.50
CA VAL A 69 10.13 -0.44 -5.24
C VAL A 69 10.10 -1.94 -4.90
N PHE A 70 10.05 -2.83 -5.89
CA PHE A 70 10.04 -4.29 -5.68
C PHE A 70 11.43 -4.88 -5.36
N THR A 71 12.48 -4.06 -5.42
CA THR A 71 13.86 -4.49 -5.11
C THR A 71 14.47 -3.76 -3.92
N LYS A 72 14.12 -2.49 -3.71
CA LYS A 72 14.73 -1.62 -2.70
C LYS A 72 13.71 -0.86 -1.84
N GLY A 73 12.43 -0.92 -2.20
CA GLY A 73 11.38 -0.20 -1.52
C GLY A 73 10.71 -1.02 -0.43
N VAL A 74 9.68 -0.42 0.16
CA VAL A 74 8.84 -1.06 1.17
C VAL A 74 7.64 -1.71 0.48
N LEU A 75 7.52 -3.03 0.58
CA LEU A 75 6.35 -3.77 0.11
C LEU A 75 5.46 -4.11 1.31
N PHE A 76 4.18 -3.80 1.23
CA PHE A 76 3.23 -4.12 2.29
C PHE A 76 1.88 -4.56 1.74
N ALA A 77 1.14 -5.29 2.55
CA ALA A 77 -0.22 -5.67 2.21
C ALA A 77 -1.11 -5.61 3.44
N ALA A 78 -2.30 -5.08 3.23
CA ALA A 78 -3.36 -5.06 4.22
C ALA A 78 -4.34 -6.18 3.85
N ASN A 79 -4.25 -7.32 4.55
CA ASN A 79 -5.16 -8.44 4.29
C ASN A 79 -6.46 -8.27 5.09
N SER A 80 -7.56 -7.90 4.42
CA SER A 80 -8.88 -7.70 5.04
C SER A 80 -9.55 -9.00 5.49
N ALA A 81 -9.05 -10.17 5.05
CA ALA A 81 -9.55 -11.47 5.51
C ALA A 81 -9.01 -11.89 6.89
N THR A 82 -7.84 -11.35 7.28
CA THR A 82 -7.17 -11.68 8.56
C THR A 82 -7.06 -10.49 9.51
N SER A 83 -7.04 -9.27 8.96
CA SER A 83 -7.05 -8.02 9.70
C SER A 83 -8.36 -7.29 9.44
N ASP A 84 -8.98 -6.81 10.50
CA ASP A 84 -10.29 -6.15 10.44
C ASP A 84 -10.21 -4.69 9.94
N LEU A 85 -9.60 -4.52 8.76
CA LEU A 85 -9.31 -3.22 8.12
C LEU A 85 -10.56 -2.36 7.90
N PHE A 86 -11.72 -2.99 7.73
CA PHE A 86 -13.00 -2.34 7.46
C PHE A 86 -14.02 -2.48 8.62
N GLY A 87 -13.65 -3.10 9.74
CA GLY A 87 -14.46 -3.19 10.95
C GLY A 87 -13.81 -2.42 12.10
N ARG A 88 -13.34 -3.10 13.15
CA ARG A 88 -12.75 -2.47 14.34
C ARG A 88 -11.54 -1.59 14.04
N ALA A 89 -10.77 -1.87 12.99
CA ALA A 89 -9.65 -0.98 12.66
C ALA A 89 -10.15 0.43 12.28
N LEU A 90 -11.36 0.59 11.71
CA LEU A 90 -11.98 1.91 11.52
C LEU A 90 -12.27 2.62 12.85
N LEU A 91 -12.47 1.86 13.93
CA LEU A 91 -12.71 2.36 15.28
C LEU A 91 -11.40 2.65 16.05
N GLU A 92 -10.25 2.20 15.52
CA GLU A 92 -8.92 2.39 16.10
C GLU A 92 -7.93 2.98 15.06
N PRO A 93 -8.23 4.17 14.49
CA PRO A 93 -7.39 4.78 13.45
C PRO A 93 -5.97 5.07 13.92
N ASP A 94 -5.77 5.33 15.21
CA ASP A 94 -4.46 5.61 15.80
C ASP A 94 -3.52 4.39 15.71
N VAL A 95 -4.05 3.18 15.87
CA VAL A 95 -3.28 1.93 15.75
C VAL A 95 -2.85 1.70 14.29
N GLN A 96 -3.78 1.89 13.34
CA GLN A 96 -3.43 1.80 11.91
C GLN A 96 -2.39 2.85 11.51
N LEU A 97 -2.52 4.07 12.04
CA LEU A 97 -1.55 5.13 11.79
C LEU A 97 -0.18 4.76 12.35
N GLN A 98 -0.12 4.22 13.56
CA GLN A 98 1.13 3.79 14.17
C GLN A 98 1.80 2.68 13.37
N ASP A 99 1.05 1.67 12.91
CA ASP A 99 1.58 0.62 12.04
C ASP A 99 2.16 1.18 10.74
N LEU A 100 1.46 2.12 10.09
CA LEU A 100 1.94 2.78 8.89
C LEU A 100 3.19 3.63 9.15
N VAL A 101 3.25 4.34 10.28
CA VAL A 101 4.43 5.11 10.69
C VAL A 101 5.61 4.17 10.91
N CYS A 102 5.43 3.03 11.59
CA CYS A 102 6.49 2.04 11.77
C CYS A 102 6.96 1.44 10.45
N LEU A 103 6.04 1.27 9.51
CA LEU A 103 6.33 0.70 8.20
C LEU A 103 7.15 1.67 7.31
N PHE A 104 6.81 2.96 7.32
CA PHE A 104 7.50 3.98 6.52
C PHE A 104 8.71 4.60 7.23
N HIS A 105 8.71 4.59 8.56
CA HIS A 105 9.71 5.20 9.43
C HIS A 105 10.09 4.24 10.59
N PRO A 106 10.78 3.12 10.30
CA PRO A 106 11.10 2.11 11.31
C PRO A 106 11.88 2.67 12.51
N GLU A 107 12.64 3.75 12.31
CA GLU A 107 13.41 4.43 13.36
C GLU A 107 12.54 5.10 14.43
N ARG A 108 11.25 5.28 14.17
CA ARG A 108 10.29 5.91 15.10
C ARG A 108 9.55 4.90 15.97
N CYS A 109 9.83 3.61 15.80
CA CYS A 109 9.15 2.56 16.53
C CYS A 109 10.10 1.84 17.50
N GLY A 110 9.78 1.97 18.79
CA GLY A 110 10.52 1.42 19.92
C GLY A 110 9.65 1.37 21.18
#